data_AF-A0A496DCW0-F1
#
_entry.id   AF-A0A496DCW0-F1
#
_cell.length_a   1.000
_cell.length_b   1.000
_cell.length_c   1.000
_cell.angle_alpha   90.00
_cell.angle_beta   90.00
_cell.angle_gamma   90.00
#
_symmetry.space_group_name_H-M   'P 1'
#
loop_
_entity.id
_entity.type
_entity.pdbx_description
1 polymer ?
#
loop_
_entity_poly.entity_id
_entity_poly.type
_entity_poly.pdbx_seq_one_letter_code
_entity_poly.pdbx_strand_id
1 'polypeptide(L)'
;CVTTMSDGIHGDYHHETLEELRDREKNPYLIAVSGNTVRKMIRIHLQSLCAPFSEITEERYFDYMDVLPPIRHTRNFFFLGEPYHADIYRFCFRAGGRYFTGLRSVTTPRKELERQMDNHYRNITFKGDILKEKPMVISDHARHASIIIVPYLFLDINGEKKFICNLMRGTDESSGRDVRLETAKIL
;
A
#
# COMPACT_ATOMS: atom_id res chain seq x y z
N CYS A 1 11.37 -9.01 -28.28
CA CYS A 1 11.90 -10.37 -28.35
C CYS A 1 12.41 -10.82 -26.97
N VAL A 2 12.24 -12.08 -26.60
CA VAL A 2 12.87 -12.72 -25.42
C VAL A 2 13.40 -14.07 -25.88
N THR A 3 14.66 -14.36 -25.57
CA THR A 3 15.27 -15.68 -25.81
C THR A 3 16.01 -16.15 -24.56
N THR A 4 16.30 -17.44 -24.49
CA THR A 4 17.20 -18.02 -23.48
C THR A 4 18.52 -18.37 -24.18
N MET A 5 19.63 -18.29 -23.44
CA MET A 5 20.96 -18.58 -23.97
C MET A 5 21.64 -19.54 -23.00
N SER A 6 21.41 -20.84 -23.20
CA SER A 6 21.85 -21.88 -22.26
C SER A 6 23.36 -22.08 -22.28
N ASP A 7 24.01 -21.82 -23.43
CA ASP A 7 25.47 -21.82 -23.60
C ASP A 7 26.13 -20.47 -23.21
N GLY A 8 25.31 -19.47 -22.88
CA GLY A 8 25.74 -18.10 -22.56
C GLY A 8 26.11 -17.22 -23.75
N ILE A 9 25.99 -17.72 -25.00
CA ILE A 9 26.49 -17.03 -26.21
C ILE A 9 25.43 -16.98 -27.33
N HIS A 10 24.67 -18.04 -27.52
CA HIS A 10 23.68 -18.13 -28.60
C HIS A 10 22.27 -18.34 -28.04
N GLY A 11 21.27 -17.77 -28.73
CA GLY A 11 19.87 -18.03 -28.43
C GLY A 11 19.49 -19.48 -28.69
N ASP A 12 18.81 -20.11 -27.73
CA ASP A 12 18.43 -21.53 -27.79
C ASP A 12 17.47 -21.86 -28.96
N TYR A 13 16.77 -20.86 -29.50
CA TYR A 13 15.77 -21.05 -30.56
C TYR A 13 16.29 -20.79 -31.97
N HIS A 14 17.18 -19.79 -32.13
CA HIS A 14 17.63 -19.31 -33.44
C HIS A 14 19.15 -19.39 -33.63
N HIS A 15 19.87 -19.85 -32.60
CA HIS A 15 21.33 -19.98 -32.58
C HIS A 15 22.08 -18.68 -32.93
N GLU A 16 21.44 -17.53 -32.73
CA GLU A 16 22.00 -16.21 -32.98
C GLU A 16 22.62 -15.61 -31.71
N THR A 17 23.65 -14.80 -31.87
CA THR A 17 24.26 -14.00 -30.80
C THR A 17 23.36 -12.82 -30.41
N LEU A 18 23.66 -12.15 -29.29
CA LEU A 18 22.91 -10.95 -28.87
C LEU A 18 23.04 -9.83 -29.91
N GLU A 19 24.20 -9.69 -30.54
CA GLU A 19 24.48 -8.71 -31.58
C GLU A 19 23.62 -8.96 -32.82
N GLU A 20 23.59 -10.20 -33.33
CA GLU A 20 22.74 -10.59 -34.46
C GLU A 20 21.25 -10.37 -34.14
N LEU A 21 20.84 -10.69 -32.91
CA LEU A 21 19.47 -10.45 -32.45
C LEU A 21 19.11 -8.95 -32.43
N ARG A 22 20.03 -8.07 -32.00
CA ARG A 22 19.84 -6.61 -32.00
C ARG A 22 19.64 -6.08 -33.42
N ASP A 23 20.43 -6.57 -34.36
CA ASP A 23 20.33 -6.17 -35.77
C ASP A 23 19.02 -6.65 -36.39
N ARG A 24 18.64 -7.91 -36.16
CA ARG A 24 17.40 -8.51 -36.65
C ARG A 24 16.15 -7.81 -36.12
N GLU A 25 16.12 -7.52 -34.81
CA GLU A 25 15.02 -6.83 -34.15
C GLU A 25 15.07 -5.30 -34.32
N LYS A 26 16.12 -4.77 -34.97
CA LYS A 26 16.41 -3.33 -35.09
C LYS A 26 16.33 -2.61 -33.74
N ASN A 27 16.87 -3.24 -32.70
CA ASN A 27 16.81 -2.74 -31.33
C ASN A 27 18.16 -2.86 -30.63
N PRO A 28 18.96 -1.77 -30.56
CA PRO A 28 20.28 -1.81 -29.92
C PRO A 28 20.21 -1.95 -28.39
N TYR A 29 19.03 -1.80 -27.79
CA TYR A 29 18.84 -1.83 -26.33
C TYR A 29 18.57 -3.22 -25.76
N LEU A 30 18.59 -4.28 -26.60
CA LEU A 30 18.50 -5.64 -26.07
C LEU A 30 19.72 -5.92 -25.19
N ILE A 31 19.49 -6.57 -24.05
CA ILE A 31 20.54 -6.92 -23.09
C ILE A 31 20.40 -8.39 -22.70
N ALA A 32 21.53 -9.05 -22.51
CA ALA A 32 21.57 -10.33 -21.80
C ALA A 32 21.53 -10.05 -20.30
N VAL A 33 20.67 -10.77 -19.58
CA VAL A 33 20.54 -10.70 -18.13
C VAL A 33 20.72 -12.08 -17.53
N SER A 34 21.36 -12.16 -16.37
CA SER A 34 21.50 -13.44 -15.66
C SER A 34 20.14 -13.99 -15.23
N GLY A 35 20.02 -15.32 -15.09
CA GLY A 35 18.82 -15.93 -14.52
C GLY A 35 18.48 -15.44 -13.11
N ASN A 36 19.48 -15.03 -12.32
CA ASN A 36 19.26 -14.41 -11.01
C ASN A 36 18.56 -13.04 -11.14
N THR A 37 18.96 -12.25 -12.13
CA THR A 37 18.33 -10.94 -12.43
C THR A 37 16.88 -11.14 -12.83
N VAL A 38 16.59 -12.09 -13.73
CA VAL A 38 15.22 -12.43 -14.16
C VAL A 38 14.37 -12.87 -12.97
N ARG A 39 14.89 -13.79 -12.11
CA ARG A 39 14.19 -14.24 -10.91
C ARG A 39 13.88 -13.09 -9.94
N LYS A 40 14.79 -12.13 -9.79
CA LYS A 40 14.55 -10.92 -8.97
C LYS A 40 13.45 -10.04 -9.58
N MET A 41 13.48 -9.82 -10.88
CA MET A 41 12.46 -9.02 -11.59
C MET A 41 11.06 -9.66 -11.48
N ILE A 42 10.97 -10.99 -11.69
CA ILE A 42 9.72 -11.73 -11.52
C ILE A 42 9.21 -11.60 -10.08
N ARG A 43 10.08 -11.76 -9.08
CA ARG A 43 9.69 -11.61 -7.67
C ARG A 43 9.11 -10.22 -7.37
N ILE A 44 9.76 -9.16 -7.86
CA ILE A 44 9.31 -7.78 -7.68
C ILE A 44 7.95 -7.57 -8.35
N HIS A 45 7.78 -8.10 -9.58
CA HIS A 45 6.51 -8.02 -10.30
C HIS A 45 5.38 -8.75 -9.56
N LEU A 46 5.61 -9.99 -9.13
CA LEU A 46 4.61 -10.76 -8.38
C LEU A 46 4.22 -10.07 -7.06
N GLN A 47 5.20 -9.47 -6.37
CA GLN A 47 4.96 -8.68 -5.17
C GLN A 47 4.15 -7.41 -5.47
N SER A 48 4.40 -6.73 -6.59
CA SER A 48 3.66 -5.52 -6.95
C SER A 48 2.21 -5.80 -7.32
N LEU A 49 1.89 -7.03 -7.78
CA LEU A 49 0.51 -7.47 -7.99
C LEU A 49 -0.27 -7.62 -6.67
N CYS A 50 0.41 -7.82 -5.54
CA CYS A 50 -0.20 -8.01 -4.23
C CYS A 50 -0.63 -6.67 -3.59
N ALA A 51 -1.43 -5.90 -4.33
CA ALA A 51 -2.00 -4.62 -3.89
C ALA A 51 -2.85 -4.73 -2.61
N PRO A 52 -3.16 -3.62 -1.94
CA PRO A 52 -4.15 -3.59 -0.86
C PRO A 52 -5.47 -4.24 -1.30
N PHE A 53 -6.17 -4.86 -0.35
CA PHE A 53 -7.45 -5.48 -0.65
C PHE A 53 -8.49 -4.42 -1.03
N SER A 54 -9.42 -4.82 -1.88
CA SER A 54 -10.58 -4.02 -2.27
C SER A 54 -11.84 -4.66 -1.71
N GLU A 55 -12.77 -3.85 -1.22
CA GLU A 55 -14.08 -4.31 -0.83
C GLU A 55 -14.91 -4.70 -2.05
N ILE A 56 -15.70 -5.76 -1.91
CA ILE A 56 -16.63 -6.26 -2.93
C ILE A 56 -18.00 -6.51 -2.30
N THR A 57 -19.02 -6.65 -3.14
CA THR A 57 -20.35 -7.06 -2.68
C THR A 57 -20.35 -8.52 -2.24
N GLU A 58 -21.35 -8.88 -1.43
CA GLU A 58 -21.64 -10.26 -1.05
C GLU A 58 -21.88 -11.16 -2.27
N GLU A 59 -22.72 -10.69 -3.20
CA GLU A 59 -22.99 -11.37 -4.47
C GLU A 59 -21.68 -11.69 -5.20
N ARG A 60 -20.79 -10.71 -5.36
CA ARG A 60 -19.52 -10.92 -6.04
C ARG A 60 -18.59 -11.89 -5.32
N TYR A 61 -18.67 -11.95 -3.99
CA TYR A 61 -17.90 -12.92 -3.20
C TYR A 61 -18.35 -14.35 -3.48
N PHE A 62 -19.67 -14.59 -3.52
CA PHE A 62 -20.22 -15.90 -3.81
C PHE A 62 -20.08 -16.28 -5.29
N ASP A 63 -20.21 -15.33 -6.23
CA ASP A 63 -19.88 -15.55 -7.65
C ASP A 63 -18.47 -16.15 -7.78
N TYR A 64 -17.49 -15.57 -7.12
CA TYR A 64 -16.12 -16.07 -7.16
C TYR A 64 -15.94 -17.44 -6.52
N MET A 65 -16.77 -17.80 -5.55
CA MET A 65 -16.75 -19.09 -4.89
C MET A 65 -17.38 -20.19 -5.75
N ASP A 66 -18.39 -19.83 -6.56
CA ASP A 66 -19.20 -20.75 -7.35
C ASP A 66 -18.68 -20.96 -8.79
N VAL A 67 -17.76 -20.11 -9.27
CA VAL A 67 -17.17 -20.25 -10.61
C VAL A 67 -16.38 -21.55 -10.75
N LEU A 68 -15.47 -21.85 -9.81
CA LEU A 68 -14.63 -23.04 -9.81
C LEU A 68 -14.32 -23.48 -8.37
N PRO A 69 -14.11 -24.79 -8.12
CA PRO A 69 -13.71 -25.29 -6.81
C PRO A 69 -12.49 -24.52 -6.28
N PRO A 70 -12.58 -23.89 -5.09
CA PRO A 70 -11.46 -23.16 -4.52
C PRO A 70 -10.24 -24.05 -4.31
N ILE A 71 -9.06 -23.57 -4.73
CA ILE A 71 -7.80 -24.32 -4.54
C ILE A 71 -7.39 -24.39 -3.06
N ARG A 72 -7.84 -23.42 -2.26
CA ARG A 72 -7.64 -23.40 -0.81
C ARG A 72 -8.76 -22.64 -0.16
N HIS A 73 -9.42 -23.25 0.83
CA HIS A 73 -10.63 -22.71 1.43
C HIS A 73 -10.65 -22.94 2.94
N THR A 74 -11.13 -21.92 3.65
CA THR A 74 -11.44 -21.95 5.08
C THR A 74 -12.77 -21.24 5.31
N ARG A 75 -13.30 -21.30 6.55
CA ARG A 75 -14.52 -20.56 6.91
C ARG A 75 -14.47 -19.06 6.60
N ASN A 76 -13.29 -18.42 6.57
CA ASN A 76 -13.18 -16.96 6.46
C ASN A 76 -12.56 -16.47 5.16
N PHE A 77 -11.91 -17.35 4.39
CA PHE A 77 -11.26 -16.98 3.15
C PHE A 77 -11.16 -18.16 2.19
N PHE A 78 -10.98 -17.84 0.91
CA PHE A 78 -10.63 -18.80 -0.11
C PHE A 78 -9.74 -18.19 -1.19
N PHE A 79 -9.11 -19.07 -1.97
CA PHE A 79 -8.48 -18.74 -3.25
C PHE A 79 -9.32 -19.34 -4.37
N LEU A 80 -9.56 -18.57 -5.43
CA LEU A 80 -10.23 -19.09 -6.63
C LEU A 80 -9.43 -20.27 -7.21
N GLY A 81 -10.12 -21.16 -7.94
CA GLY A 81 -9.52 -22.36 -8.53
C GLY A 81 -8.48 -22.08 -9.62
N GLU A 82 -8.50 -20.89 -10.23
CA GLU A 82 -7.61 -20.54 -11.33
C GLU A 82 -6.56 -19.48 -10.95
N PRO A 83 -5.30 -19.65 -11.39
CA PRO A 83 -4.26 -18.67 -11.19
C PRO A 83 -4.51 -17.40 -12.00
N TYR A 84 -4.16 -16.26 -11.44
CA TYR A 84 -4.03 -15.01 -12.19
C TYR A 84 -2.70 -14.98 -12.96
N HIS A 85 -1.59 -15.27 -12.25
CA HIS A 85 -0.26 -15.38 -12.85
C HIS A 85 0.66 -16.22 -11.95
N ALA A 86 1.27 -17.27 -12.49
CA ALA A 86 2.11 -18.20 -11.75
C ALA A 86 1.42 -18.70 -10.46
N ASP A 87 1.99 -18.42 -9.28
CA ASP A 87 1.45 -18.79 -7.98
C ASP A 87 0.52 -17.72 -7.38
N ILE A 88 0.26 -16.63 -8.08
CA ILE A 88 -0.66 -15.56 -7.65
C ILE A 88 -2.09 -15.90 -8.09
N TYR A 89 -2.99 -15.93 -7.11
CA TYR A 89 -4.39 -16.26 -7.27
C TYR A 89 -5.24 -15.12 -6.71
N ARG A 90 -6.47 -15.02 -7.21
CA ARG A 90 -7.48 -14.18 -6.56
C ARG A 90 -7.81 -14.80 -5.21
N PHE A 91 -7.65 -14.00 -4.18
CA PHE A 91 -7.90 -14.30 -2.79
C PHE A 91 -9.12 -13.49 -2.33
N CYS A 92 -10.05 -14.15 -1.68
CA CYS A 92 -11.27 -13.54 -1.16
C CYS A 92 -11.41 -13.86 0.31
N PHE A 93 -11.80 -12.88 1.13
CA PHE A 93 -12.06 -13.09 2.55
C PHE A 93 -13.22 -12.24 3.04
N ARG A 94 -13.77 -12.63 4.19
CA ARG A 94 -14.79 -11.86 4.91
C ARG A 94 -14.28 -11.42 6.27
N ALA A 95 -14.64 -10.20 6.68
CA ALA A 95 -14.33 -9.65 7.99
C ALA A 95 -15.43 -8.66 8.42
N GLY A 96 -15.97 -8.83 9.63
CA GLY A 96 -16.97 -7.92 10.19
C GLY A 96 -18.22 -7.70 9.33
N GLY A 97 -18.68 -8.74 8.63
CA GLY A 97 -19.84 -8.66 7.72
C GLY A 97 -19.56 -8.02 6.37
N ARG A 98 -18.29 -7.70 6.06
CA ARG A 98 -17.84 -7.12 4.79
C ARG A 98 -17.01 -8.15 4.01
N TYR A 99 -16.98 -7.99 2.69
CA TYR A 99 -16.34 -8.93 1.77
C TYR A 99 -15.22 -8.24 1.00
N PHE A 100 -14.10 -8.92 0.83
CA PHE A 100 -12.89 -8.33 0.24
C PHE A 100 -12.23 -9.28 -0.75
N THR A 101 -11.50 -8.70 -1.71
CA THR A 101 -10.67 -9.43 -2.66
C THR A 101 -9.30 -8.78 -2.85
N GLY A 102 -8.32 -9.57 -3.27
CA GLY A 102 -7.02 -9.11 -3.74
C GLY A 102 -6.24 -10.26 -4.36
N LEU A 103 -5.05 -9.97 -4.85
CA LEU A 103 -4.16 -10.99 -5.41
C LEU A 103 -3.13 -11.41 -4.35
N ARG A 104 -3.01 -12.71 -4.09
CA ARG A 104 -1.99 -13.25 -3.16
C ARG A 104 -1.40 -14.52 -3.71
N SER A 105 -0.17 -14.83 -3.31
CA SER A 105 0.39 -16.14 -3.58
C SER A 105 -0.44 -17.22 -2.87
N VAL A 106 -0.83 -18.26 -3.59
CA VAL A 106 -1.48 -19.44 -3.00
C VAL A 106 -0.56 -20.18 -2.02
N THR A 107 0.74 -19.96 -2.10
CA THR A 107 1.72 -20.52 -1.16
C THR A 107 1.88 -19.70 0.11
N THR A 108 1.30 -18.50 0.19
CA THR A 108 1.37 -17.64 1.38
C THR A 108 0.88 -18.41 2.62
N PRO A 109 1.66 -18.46 3.71
CA PRO A 109 1.26 -19.13 4.93
C PRO A 109 -0.03 -18.55 5.51
N ARG A 110 -0.87 -19.43 6.08
CA ARG A 110 -2.16 -19.02 6.66
C ARG A 110 -2.03 -17.88 7.67
N LYS A 111 -1.06 -17.97 8.58
CA LYS A 111 -0.80 -16.94 9.60
C LYS A 111 -0.50 -15.57 8.99
N GLU A 112 0.19 -15.54 7.84
CA GLU A 112 0.51 -14.29 7.15
C GLU A 112 -0.74 -13.72 6.45
N LEU A 113 -1.60 -14.57 5.87
CA LEU A 113 -2.88 -14.12 5.33
C LEU A 113 -3.80 -13.54 6.40
N GLU A 114 -3.94 -14.24 7.53
CA GLU A 114 -4.72 -13.76 8.68
C GLU A 114 -4.20 -12.41 9.17
N ARG A 115 -2.87 -12.25 9.31
CA ARG A 115 -2.25 -10.96 9.65
C ARG A 115 -2.61 -9.86 8.67
N GLN A 116 -2.58 -10.14 7.36
CA GLN A 116 -2.92 -9.16 6.33
C GLN A 116 -4.41 -8.80 6.33
N MET A 117 -5.29 -9.79 6.52
CA MET A 117 -6.73 -9.59 6.66
C MET A 117 -7.04 -8.69 7.87
N ASP A 118 -6.46 -9.01 9.02
CA ASP A 118 -6.65 -8.26 10.26
C ASP A 118 -6.12 -6.84 10.14
N ASN A 119 -4.93 -6.66 9.54
CA ASN A 119 -4.36 -5.33 9.31
C ASN A 119 -5.24 -4.50 8.37
N HIS A 120 -5.70 -5.09 7.27
CA HIS A 120 -6.57 -4.38 6.34
C HIS A 120 -7.88 -3.97 7.00
N TYR A 121 -8.55 -4.91 7.66
CA TYR A 121 -9.81 -4.63 8.33
C TYR A 121 -9.64 -3.55 9.42
N ARG A 122 -8.61 -3.67 10.25
CA ARG A 122 -8.27 -2.65 11.26
C ARG A 122 -8.07 -1.27 10.62
N ASN A 123 -7.28 -1.17 9.55
CA ASN A 123 -7.00 0.09 8.87
C ASN A 123 -8.25 0.78 8.30
N ILE A 124 -9.19 0.02 7.72
CA ILE A 124 -10.40 0.61 7.13
C ILE A 124 -11.50 0.90 8.16
N THR A 125 -11.49 0.22 9.32
CA THR A 125 -12.45 0.47 10.40
C THR A 125 -11.93 1.46 11.44
N PHE A 126 -10.64 1.79 11.38
CA PHE A 126 -10.01 2.68 12.35
C PHE A 126 -10.66 4.06 12.30
N LYS A 127 -11.07 4.53 13.48
CA LYS A 127 -11.51 5.90 13.71
C LYS A 127 -10.51 6.51 14.68
N GLY A 128 -9.68 7.41 14.16
CA GLY A 128 -8.75 8.16 14.99
C GLY A 128 -9.47 9.23 15.79
N ASP A 129 -8.87 9.58 16.93
CA ASP A 129 -9.37 10.62 17.81
C ASP A 129 -8.49 11.87 17.69
N ILE A 130 -9.13 13.04 17.86
CA ILE A 130 -8.41 14.30 17.98
C ILE A 130 -8.32 14.66 19.46
N LEU A 131 -7.10 14.71 19.98
CA LEU A 131 -6.81 15.12 21.34
C LEU A 131 -6.43 16.60 21.37
N LYS A 132 -7.14 17.36 22.18
CA LYS A 132 -6.78 18.73 22.54
C LYS A 132 -5.93 18.70 23.81
N GLU A 133 -4.68 19.14 23.73
CA GLU A 133 -3.81 19.22 24.90
C GLU A 133 -4.03 20.47 25.74
N LYS A 134 -3.39 20.51 26.91
CA LYS A 134 -3.49 21.64 27.83
C LYS A 134 -2.91 22.90 27.17
N PRO A 135 -3.58 24.07 27.31
CA PRO A 135 -3.04 25.32 26.84
C PRO A 135 -1.70 25.64 27.50
N MET A 136 -0.74 26.09 26.70
CA MET A 136 0.55 26.62 27.14
C MET A 136 0.56 28.12 26.89
N VAL A 137 1.08 28.89 27.84
CA VAL A 137 1.25 30.35 27.69
C VAL A 137 2.71 30.62 27.37
N ILE A 138 2.94 31.32 26.27
CA ILE A 138 4.24 31.90 25.95
C ILE A 138 4.11 33.41 26.13
N SER A 139 4.88 33.95 27.08
CA SER A 139 4.94 35.38 27.39
C SER A 139 6.21 36.00 26.82
N ASP A 140 6.06 37.06 26.02
CA ASP A 140 7.17 37.91 25.63
C ASP A 140 7.25 39.11 26.58
N HIS A 141 8.23 39.07 27.49
CA HIS A 141 8.46 40.12 28.48
C HIS A 141 8.83 41.47 27.86
N ALA A 142 9.36 41.50 26.63
CA ALA A 142 9.73 42.74 25.95
C ALA A 142 8.53 43.45 25.30
N ARG A 143 7.47 42.69 24.95
CA ARG A 143 6.30 43.22 24.22
C ARG A 143 5.02 43.28 25.06
N HIS A 144 5.07 42.91 26.35
CA HIS A 144 3.89 42.78 27.22
C HIS A 144 2.75 41.94 26.59
N ALA A 145 3.10 41.02 25.69
CA ALA A 145 2.15 40.22 24.94
C ALA A 145 2.23 38.76 25.41
N SER A 146 1.08 38.12 25.55
CA SER A 146 1.00 36.68 25.83
C SER A 146 0.23 35.97 24.72
N ILE A 147 0.78 34.85 24.27
CA ILE A 147 0.15 33.97 23.29
C ILE A 147 -0.20 32.68 24.00
N ILE A 148 -1.49 32.32 23.96
CA ILE A 148 -1.97 31.02 24.39
C ILE A 148 -1.87 30.08 23.20
N ILE A 149 -1.14 28.99 23.36
CA ILE A 149 -0.98 27.92 22.38
C ILE A 149 -1.71 26.68 22.88
N VAL A 150 -2.57 26.11 22.04
CA VAL A 150 -3.26 24.85 22.31
C VAL A 150 -2.89 23.81 21.25
N PRO A 151 -2.07 22.81 21.58
CA PRO A 151 -1.73 21.73 20.65
C PRO A 151 -2.91 20.80 20.40
N TYR A 152 -3.15 20.48 19.13
CA TYR A 152 -4.06 19.42 18.69
C TYR A 152 -3.24 18.27 18.14
N LEU A 153 -3.53 17.07 18.64
CA LEU A 153 -2.85 15.83 18.29
C LEU A 153 -3.87 14.84 17.71
N PHE A 154 -3.45 14.04 16.76
CA PHE A 154 -4.16 12.88 16.25
C PHE A 154 -3.68 11.64 17.00
N LEU A 155 -4.60 10.83 17.51
CA LEU A 155 -4.30 9.49 18.01
C LEU A 155 -4.41 8.52 16.84
N ASP A 156 -3.29 7.87 16.52
CA ASP A 156 -3.25 6.88 15.44
C ASP A 156 -3.71 5.49 15.89
N ILE A 157 -3.65 4.54 14.96
CA ILE A 157 -4.11 3.16 15.16
C ILE A 157 -3.35 2.39 16.25
N ASN A 158 -2.15 2.85 16.60
CA ASN A 158 -1.33 2.29 17.68
C ASN A 158 -1.49 3.07 18.99
N GLY A 159 -2.34 4.09 19.02
CA GLY A 159 -2.48 5.02 20.14
C GLY A 159 -1.35 6.04 20.22
N GLU A 160 -0.52 6.18 19.18
CA GLU A 160 0.55 7.16 19.14
C GLU A 160 -0.02 8.55 18.84
N LYS A 161 0.44 9.54 19.60
CA LYS A 161 0.08 10.94 19.40
C LYS A 161 0.90 11.53 18.25
N LYS A 162 0.24 12.03 17.22
CA LYS A 162 0.85 12.73 16.09
C LYS A 162 0.40 14.18 16.07
N PHE A 163 1.35 15.11 16.01
CA PHE A 163 1.03 16.52 15.97
C PHE A 163 0.23 16.88 14.71
N ILE A 164 -0.85 17.65 14.88
CA ILE A 164 -1.63 18.22 13.77
C ILE A 164 -1.28 19.69 13.64
N CYS A 165 -1.63 20.48 14.66
CA CYS A 165 -1.46 21.93 14.64
C CYS A 165 -1.52 22.53 16.05
N ASN A 166 -1.11 23.79 16.13
CA ASN A 166 -1.24 24.64 17.31
C ASN A 166 -2.32 25.70 17.05
N LEU A 167 -3.33 25.77 17.92
CA LEU A 167 -4.28 26.88 17.90
C LEU A 167 -3.73 28.01 18.79
N MET A 168 -3.52 29.19 18.20
CA MET A 168 -2.98 30.36 18.88
C MET A 168 -4.07 31.38 19.19
N ARG A 169 -4.04 31.96 20.39
CA ARG A 169 -4.88 33.10 20.78
C ARG A 169 -4.01 34.15 21.48
N GLY A 170 -3.87 35.32 20.88
CA GLY A 170 -3.23 36.48 21.51
C GLY A 170 -4.15 37.14 22.54
N THR A 171 -3.58 37.77 23.56
CA THR A 171 -4.31 38.55 24.56
C THR A 171 -4.56 40.02 24.18
N ASP A 172 -4.11 40.47 23.00
CA ASP A 172 -4.43 41.81 22.51
C ASP A 172 -5.86 41.87 21.94
N GLU A 173 -6.71 42.69 22.56
CA GLU A 173 -8.10 42.94 22.15
C GLU A 173 -8.26 43.66 20.79
N SER A 174 -7.18 43.87 20.04
CA SER A 174 -7.16 44.73 18.85
C SER A 174 -6.84 44.02 17.53
N SER A 175 -7.12 42.72 17.33
CA SER A 175 -7.02 42.16 15.97
C SER A 175 -7.78 40.84 15.77
N GLY A 176 -9.10 40.86 15.96
CA GLY A 176 -9.99 39.76 15.53
C GLY A 176 -10.03 39.50 14.01
N ARG A 177 -9.11 40.05 13.20
CA ARG A 177 -9.07 39.91 11.74
C ARG A 177 -7.80 39.29 11.15
N ASP A 178 -6.65 39.27 11.84
CA ASP A 178 -5.37 38.91 11.19
C ASP A 178 -4.87 37.48 11.40
N VAL A 179 -5.37 36.73 12.39
CA VAL A 179 -4.84 35.37 12.68
C VAL A 179 -5.24 34.32 11.62
N ARG A 180 -6.12 34.66 10.68
CA ARG A 180 -6.54 33.76 9.59
C ARG A 180 -5.56 33.70 8.40
N LEU A 181 -4.59 34.60 8.30
CA LEU A 181 -3.77 34.72 7.08
C LEU A 181 -2.44 33.94 7.09
N GLU A 182 -1.91 33.55 8.25
CA GLU A 182 -0.55 32.99 8.31
C GLU A 182 -0.46 31.46 8.29
N THR A 183 -1.58 30.74 8.37
CA THR A 183 -1.59 29.27 8.32
C THR A 183 -1.55 28.68 6.90
N ALA A 184 -1.51 29.53 5.85
CA ALA A 184 -1.56 29.08 4.46
C ALA A 184 -0.18 28.98 3.76
N LYS A 185 0.95 29.13 4.47
CA LYS A 185 2.29 29.14 3.85
C LYS A 185 3.18 27.94 4.16
N ILE A 186 2.65 26.87 4.76
CA ILE A 186 3.41 25.62 4.93
C ILE A 186 2.53 24.45 4.48
N LEU A 187 2.36 24.32 3.16
CA LEU A 187 2.07 23.08 2.44
C LEU A 187 2.77 23.18 1.07
#